data_AF-A0A967HCT7-F1
#
_entry.id   AF-A0A967HCT7-F1
#
_cell.length_a   1.000
_cell.length_b   1.000
_cell.length_c   1.000
_cell.angle_alpha   90.00
_cell.angle_beta   90.00
_cell.angle_gamma   90.00
#
_symmetry.space_group_name_H-M   'P 1'
#
loop_
_entity.id
_entity.type
_entity.pdbx_description
1 polymer ?
#
loop_
_entity_poly.entity_id
_entity_poly.type
_entity_poly.pdbx_seq_one_letter_code
_entity_poly.pdbx_strand_id
1 'polypeptide(L)'
;GTPGDLKVVGLQGEAPVTLIQDSAYSYGMAWSDDGWLYITDDLRILRVRSQGGMVELVIEPSPERGETWVGWPDIAPGGRYLFYVAWFGNAADARIGVRDLSTGRDTLVADGLYPRWSPTGHLVFTRLDGTVLAAPFDEGRLTLTADPAAVFGGVSVNATQAYADLAISASGRIVYGTGEAAQEQLVWVDRDGTETAIDTLFSGD
;
A
#
# COMPACT_ATOMS: atom_id res chain seq x y z
N GLY A 1 7.46 0.47 12.08
CA GLY A 1 7.33 1.89 12.45
C GLY A 1 6.46 1.98 13.67
N THR A 2 6.74 2.92 14.56
CA THR A 2 5.81 3.26 15.65
C THR A 2 4.55 3.84 15.01
N PRO A 3 3.34 3.47 15.47
CA PRO A 3 2.15 4.14 15.00
C PRO A 3 2.25 5.65 15.19
N GLY A 4 1.59 6.39 14.31
CA GLY A 4 1.54 7.84 14.35
C GLY A 4 0.12 8.37 14.40
N ASP A 5 0.01 9.69 14.50
CA ASP A 5 -1.27 10.38 14.34
C ASP A 5 -1.67 10.46 12.85
N LEU A 6 -2.96 10.26 12.56
CA LEU A 6 -3.55 10.73 11.30
C LEU A 6 -4.09 12.13 11.49
N LYS A 7 -3.62 13.08 10.68
CA LYS A 7 -4.08 14.47 10.68
C LYS A 7 -4.56 14.88 9.30
N VAL A 8 -5.63 15.66 9.25
CA VAL A 8 -6.09 16.36 8.04
C VAL A 8 -5.78 17.84 8.19
N VAL A 9 -5.28 18.46 7.13
CA VAL A 9 -4.93 19.88 7.10
C VAL A 9 -5.57 20.55 5.89
N GLY A 10 -6.21 21.70 6.11
CA GLY A 10 -6.71 22.55 5.04
C GLY A 10 -5.56 23.32 4.39
N LEU A 11 -5.56 23.44 3.06
CA LEU A 11 -4.50 24.17 2.33
C LEU A 11 -4.50 25.69 2.59
N GLN A 12 -5.53 26.21 3.25
CA GLN A 12 -5.65 27.64 3.60
C GLN A 12 -4.90 28.02 4.88
N GLY A 13 -4.06 27.12 5.41
CA GLY A 13 -3.26 27.38 6.62
C GLY A 13 -4.03 27.20 7.93
N GLU A 14 -5.13 26.45 7.89
CA GLU A 14 -5.89 26.07 9.08
C GLU A 14 -5.08 25.10 9.96
N ALA A 15 -5.37 25.09 11.26
CA ALA A 15 -4.72 24.14 12.17
C ALA A 15 -5.09 22.69 11.77
N PRO A 16 -4.12 21.75 11.79
CA PRO A 16 -4.41 20.35 11.50
C PRO A 16 -5.42 19.76 12.49
N VAL A 17 -6.37 18.98 11.99
CA VAL A 17 -7.33 18.21 12.79
C VAL A 17 -6.83 16.79 12.90
N THR A 18 -6.59 16.32 14.13
CA THR A 18 -6.23 14.92 14.39
C THR A 18 -7.47 14.04 14.33
N LEU A 19 -7.45 13.04 13.44
CA LEU A 19 -8.53 12.08 13.25
C LEU A 19 -8.29 10.77 13.99
N ILE A 20 -7.03 10.32 14.04
CA ILE A 20 -6.60 9.11 14.73
C ILE A 20 -5.34 9.46 15.52
N GLN A 21 -5.30 9.02 16.77
CA GLN A 21 -4.13 9.18 17.64
C GLN A 21 -3.40 7.84 17.70
N ASP A 22 -2.10 7.84 17.43
CA ASP A 22 -1.21 6.70 17.69
C ASP A 22 -1.70 5.33 17.14
N SER A 23 -2.31 5.32 15.95
CA SER A 23 -2.76 4.08 15.28
C SER A 23 -2.66 4.14 13.76
N ALA A 24 -2.03 5.18 13.19
CA ALA A 24 -1.78 5.24 11.76
C ALA A 24 -0.39 4.67 11.44
N TYR A 25 -0.34 3.59 10.66
CA TYR A 25 0.92 2.99 10.21
C TYR A 25 1.25 3.38 8.77
N SER A 26 2.55 3.40 8.45
CA SER A 26 3.08 3.71 7.11
C SER A 26 2.90 2.59 6.07
N TYR A 27 1.71 1.98 6.00
CA TYR A 27 1.33 0.98 5.00
C TYR A 27 0.23 1.50 4.08
N GLY A 28 0.35 2.76 3.67
CA GLY A 28 -0.53 3.40 2.71
C GLY A 28 -1.86 3.88 3.28
N MET A 29 -2.51 4.72 2.49
CA MET A 29 -3.81 5.29 2.78
C MET A 29 -4.58 5.52 1.47
N ALA A 30 -5.90 5.41 1.54
CA ALA A 30 -6.77 5.78 0.43
C ALA A 30 -7.81 6.82 0.88
N TRP A 31 -8.10 7.79 0.02
CA TRP A 31 -9.16 8.76 0.24
C TRP A 31 -10.22 8.60 -0.84
N SER A 32 -11.42 8.24 -0.41
CA SER A 32 -12.58 8.07 -1.28
C SER A 32 -13.30 9.38 -1.57
N ASP A 33 -14.01 9.43 -2.69
CA ASP A 33 -14.78 10.60 -3.14
C ASP A 33 -15.93 10.97 -2.19
N ASP A 34 -16.44 10.01 -1.40
CA ASP A 34 -17.50 10.27 -0.41
C ASP A 34 -16.93 10.69 0.96
N GLY A 35 -15.61 10.86 1.07
CA GLY A 35 -14.97 11.44 2.25
C GLY A 35 -14.58 10.43 3.33
N TRP A 36 -14.54 9.12 3.03
CA TRP A 36 -13.83 8.17 3.88
C TRP A 36 -12.33 8.17 3.60
N LEU A 37 -11.56 8.09 4.67
CA LEU A 37 -10.14 7.78 4.68
C LEU A 37 -9.98 6.33 5.13
N TYR A 38 -9.26 5.53 4.34
CA TYR A 38 -8.87 4.16 4.66
C TYR A 38 -7.40 4.16 5.03
N ILE A 39 -7.07 3.57 6.17
CA ILE A 39 -5.72 3.56 6.70
C ILE A 39 -5.35 2.17 7.19
N THR A 40 -4.07 1.85 7.14
CA THR A 40 -3.56 0.63 7.75
C THR A 40 -3.22 0.90 9.22
N ASP A 41 -3.77 0.08 10.12
CA ASP A 41 -3.51 0.07 11.56
C ASP A 41 -3.19 -1.34 12.03
N ASP A 42 -2.06 -1.51 12.71
CA ASP A 42 -1.67 -2.77 13.37
C ASP A 42 -2.04 -4.02 12.54
N LEU A 43 -1.54 -4.06 11.30
CA LEU A 43 -1.71 -5.16 10.35
C LEU A 43 -3.14 -5.33 9.76
N ARG A 44 -4.03 -4.37 9.97
CA ARG A 44 -5.45 -4.33 9.52
C ARG A 44 -5.74 -3.05 8.75
N ILE A 45 -6.91 -2.98 8.11
CA ILE A 45 -7.40 -1.74 7.48
C ILE A 45 -8.60 -1.21 8.24
N LEU A 46 -8.52 0.05 8.64
CA LEU A 46 -9.59 0.83 9.27
C LEU A 46 -10.10 1.93 8.32
N ARG A 47 -11.24 2.53 8.67
CA ARG A 47 -11.69 3.77 8.05
C ARG A 47 -12.21 4.80 9.05
N VAL A 48 -12.09 6.07 8.69
CA VAL A 48 -12.65 7.21 9.42
C VAL A 48 -13.12 8.27 8.42
N ARG A 49 -14.15 9.05 8.76
CA ARG A 49 -14.54 10.19 7.92
C ARG A 49 -13.47 11.27 7.97
N SER A 50 -13.28 11.99 6.88
CA SER A 50 -12.33 13.11 6.78
C SER A 50 -12.65 14.27 7.73
N GLN A 51 -13.89 14.35 8.20
CA GLN A 51 -14.35 15.32 9.21
C GLN A 51 -14.19 14.79 10.65
N GLY A 52 -13.61 13.60 10.83
CA GLY A 52 -13.54 12.88 12.10
C GLY A 52 -14.78 12.03 12.38
N GLY A 53 -14.81 11.40 13.55
CA GLY A 53 -15.89 10.53 13.98
C GLY A 53 -15.37 9.17 14.43
N MET A 54 -16.27 8.17 14.43
CA MET A 54 -15.94 6.82 14.84
C MET A 54 -15.00 6.17 13.81
N VAL A 55 -13.95 5.52 14.32
CA VAL A 55 -13.07 4.67 13.53
C VAL A 55 -13.70 3.29 13.41
N GLU A 56 -13.73 2.75 12.19
CA GLU A 56 -14.36 1.47 11.88
C GLU A 56 -13.35 0.47 11.32
N LEU A 57 -13.38 -0.77 11.80
CA LEU A 57 -12.62 -1.88 11.20
C LEU A 57 -13.24 -2.25 9.84
N VAL A 58 -12.39 -2.32 8.81
CA VAL A 58 -12.82 -2.70 7.45
C VAL A 58 -12.33 -4.10 7.12
N ILE A 59 -11.02 -4.34 7.20
CA ILE A 59 -10.40 -5.63 6.84
C ILE A 59 -9.45 -6.05 7.95
N GLU A 60 -9.55 -7.31 8.38
CA GLU A 60 -8.56 -7.99 9.20
C GLU A 60 -7.93 -9.14 8.41
N PRO A 61 -6.64 -9.45 8.64
CA PRO A 61 -6.01 -10.59 7.99
C PRO A 61 -6.73 -11.88 8.41
N SER A 62 -7.04 -12.75 7.45
CA SER A 62 -7.67 -14.05 7.69
C SER A 62 -6.64 -15.10 8.14
N PRO A 63 -6.68 -15.55 9.41
CA PRO A 63 -5.76 -16.59 9.88
C PRO A 63 -6.02 -17.94 9.21
N GLU A 64 -7.26 -18.21 8.81
CA GLU A 64 -7.66 -19.43 8.10
C GLU A 64 -6.98 -19.55 6.73
N ARG A 65 -6.74 -18.42 6.05
CA ARG A 65 -5.96 -18.37 4.80
C ARG A 65 -4.44 -18.33 5.05
N GLY A 66 -4.01 -18.03 6.27
CA GLY A 66 -2.61 -17.78 6.60
C GLY A 66 -2.16 -16.34 6.33
N GLU A 67 -3.09 -15.40 6.21
CA GLU A 67 -2.76 -13.99 6.13
C GLU A 67 -2.21 -13.50 7.47
N THR A 68 -1.13 -12.73 7.41
CA THR A 68 -0.45 -12.20 8.60
C THR A 68 -0.67 -10.70 8.75
N TRP A 69 -0.88 -9.99 7.64
CA TRP A 69 -1.32 -8.60 7.64
C TRP A 69 -1.99 -8.20 6.32
N VAL A 70 -2.75 -7.12 6.36
CA VAL A 70 -3.32 -6.45 5.19
C VAL A 70 -2.97 -4.97 5.16
N GLY A 71 -2.79 -4.39 3.98
CA GLY A 71 -2.40 -2.98 3.86
C GLY A 71 -2.36 -2.48 2.42
N TRP A 72 -1.80 -1.28 2.23
CA TRP A 72 -1.77 -0.53 0.97
C TRP A 72 -3.14 -0.41 0.32
N PRO A 73 -4.13 0.16 1.03
CA PRO A 73 -5.46 0.33 0.48
C PRO A 73 -5.43 1.26 -0.73
N ASP A 74 -6.23 0.92 -1.75
CA ASP A 74 -6.57 1.80 -2.87
C ASP A 74 -8.06 1.61 -3.19
N ILE A 75 -8.79 2.72 -3.37
CA ILE A 75 -10.25 2.72 -3.46
C ILE A 75 -10.69 3.12 -4.88
N ALA A 76 -11.51 2.29 -5.51
CA ALA A 76 -12.08 2.62 -6.81
C ALA A 76 -13.07 3.81 -6.69
N PRO A 77 -13.27 4.58 -7.78
CA PRO A 77 -14.30 5.61 -7.86
C PRO A 77 -15.67 5.10 -7.40
N GLY A 78 -16.41 5.95 -6.70
CA GLY A 78 -17.69 5.57 -6.09
C GLY A 78 -17.58 4.83 -4.77
N GLY A 79 -16.37 4.55 -4.27
CA GLY A 79 -16.15 4.18 -2.87
C GLY A 79 -16.64 2.80 -2.45
N ARG A 80 -16.89 1.89 -3.41
CA ARG A 80 -17.42 0.55 -3.13
C ARG A 80 -16.34 -0.54 -3.05
N TYR A 81 -15.31 -0.47 -3.89
CA TYR A 81 -14.34 -1.55 -4.03
C TYR A 81 -12.97 -1.11 -3.55
N LEU A 82 -12.54 -1.70 -2.42
CA LEU A 82 -11.25 -1.41 -1.82
C LEU A 82 -10.27 -2.53 -2.16
N PHE A 83 -9.20 -2.20 -2.88
CA PHE A 83 -8.09 -3.10 -3.16
C PHE A 83 -7.04 -3.01 -2.07
N TYR A 84 -6.36 -4.12 -1.78
CA TYR A 84 -5.36 -4.19 -0.72
C TYR A 84 -4.35 -5.31 -0.99
N VAL A 85 -3.19 -5.23 -0.34
CA VAL A 85 -2.25 -6.34 -0.23
C VAL A 85 -2.65 -7.25 0.92
N ALA A 86 -2.73 -8.55 0.66
CA ALA A 86 -2.78 -9.61 1.66
C ALA A 86 -1.40 -10.27 1.77
N TRP A 87 -0.81 -10.26 2.97
CA TRP A 87 0.54 -10.74 3.22
C TRP A 87 0.58 -12.13 3.83
N PHE A 88 1.44 -13.00 3.28
CA PHE A 88 1.59 -14.40 3.70
C PHE A 88 3.01 -14.69 4.24
N GLY A 89 3.65 -13.67 4.83
CA GLY A 89 4.97 -13.79 5.46
C GLY A 89 6.14 -13.35 4.57
N ASN A 90 6.01 -13.39 3.24
CA ASN A 90 7.01 -12.91 2.30
C ASN A 90 6.38 -12.33 1.02
N ALA A 91 7.18 -11.59 0.25
CA ALA A 91 6.71 -10.86 -0.93
C ALA A 91 6.33 -11.75 -2.12
N ALA A 92 6.92 -12.96 -2.23
CA ALA A 92 6.59 -13.89 -3.30
C ALA A 92 5.20 -14.52 -3.11
N ASP A 93 4.78 -14.65 -1.85
CA ASP A 93 3.47 -15.19 -1.48
C ASP A 93 2.40 -14.10 -1.30
N ALA A 94 2.76 -12.83 -1.42
CA ALA A 94 1.79 -11.73 -1.34
C ALA A 94 0.72 -11.84 -2.43
N ARG A 95 -0.51 -11.49 -2.07
CA ARG A 95 -1.68 -11.52 -2.94
C ARG A 95 -2.39 -10.18 -2.90
N ILE A 96 -3.18 -9.93 -3.94
CA ILE A 96 -4.03 -8.76 -4.04
C ILE A 96 -5.45 -9.18 -3.73
N GLY A 97 -6.02 -8.53 -2.73
CA GLY A 97 -7.41 -8.69 -2.35
C GLY A 97 -8.27 -7.53 -2.83
N VAL A 98 -9.57 -7.78 -2.91
CA VAL A 98 -10.61 -6.77 -3.08
C VAL A 98 -11.71 -7.00 -2.05
N ARG A 99 -12.16 -5.93 -1.40
CA ARG A 99 -13.30 -5.88 -0.49
C ARG A 99 -14.44 -5.12 -1.16
N ASP A 100 -15.60 -5.76 -1.31
CA ASP A 100 -16.85 -5.05 -1.59
C ASP A 100 -17.41 -4.48 -0.28
N LEU A 101 -17.31 -3.18 -0.12
CA LEU A 101 -17.70 -2.46 1.10
C LEU A 101 -19.22 -2.47 1.35
N SER A 102 -20.04 -2.80 0.34
CA SER A 102 -21.49 -2.92 0.50
C SER A 102 -21.92 -4.27 1.08
N THR A 103 -21.12 -5.32 0.87
CA THR A 103 -21.44 -6.70 1.28
C THR A 103 -20.49 -7.24 2.35
N GLY A 104 -19.33 -6.62 2.53
CA GLY A 104 -18.26 -7.13 3.40
C GLY A 104 -17.48 -8.29 2.79
N ARG A 105 -17.74 -8.68 1.54
CA ARG A 105 -17.10 -9.82 0.90
C ARG A 105 -15.67 -9.49 0.45
N ASP A 106 -14.74 -10.36 0.82
CA ASP A 106 -13.36 -10.38 0.31
C ASP A 106 -13.16 -11.41 -0.80
N THR A 107 -12.26 -11.12 -1.73
CA THR A 107 -11.78 -12.07 -2.75
C THR A 107 -10.32 -11.77 -3.08
N LEU A 108 -9.48 -12.82 -3.16
CA LEU A 108 -8.13 -12.69 -3.70
C LEU A 108 -8.19 -12.79 -5.23
N VAL A 109 -7.58 -11.86 -5.94
CA VAL A 109 -7.78 -11.67 -7.39
C VAL A 109 -6.51 -11.78 -8.20
N ALA A 110 -5.33 -11.63 -7.59
CA ALA A 110 -4.05 -11.75 -8.26
C ALA A 110 -2.90 -12.00 -7.27
N ASP A 111 -1.77 -12.47 -7.80
CA ASP A 111 -0.49 -12.50 -7.08
C ASP A 111 0.25 -11.19 -7.35
N GLY A 112 0.81 -10.56 -6.32
CA GLY A 112 1.55 -9.32 -6.48
C GLY A 112 1.46 -8.37 -5.29
N LEU A 113 2.01 -7.17 -5.50
CA LEU A 113 2.17 -6.12 -4.52
C LEU A 113 1.48 -4.84 -4.99
N TYR A 114 1.20 -3.96 -4.05
CA TYR A 114 0.84 -2.55 -4.28
C TYR A 114 -0.23 -2.31 -5.36
N PRO A 115 -1.47 -2.79 -5.15
CA PRO A 115 -2.55 -2.61 -6.12
C PRO A 115 -2.97 -1.14 -6.23
N ARG A 116 -3.20 -0.67 -7.45
CA ARG A 116 -3.71 0.65 -7.78
C ARG A 116 -4.81 0.56 -8.82
N TRP A 117 -5.93 1.19 -8.56
CA TRP A 117 -7.00 1.36 -9.53
C TRP A 117 -6.59 2.37 -10.60
N SER A 118 -6.82 2.02 -11.86
CA SER A 118 -6.69 2.94 -12.98
C SER A 118 -8.06 3.44 -13.41
N PRO A 119 -8.22 4.75 -13.70
CA PRO A 119 -9.47 5.31 -14.25
C PRO A 119 -9.87 4.70 -15.61
N THR A 120 -9.00 3.89 -16.22
CA THR A 120 -9.27 3.12 -17.44
C THR A 120 -10.00 1.79 -17.19
N GLY A 121 -10.37 1.47 -15.95
CA GLY A 121 -11.04 0.21 -15.59
C GLY A 121 -10.08 -0.98 -15.41
N HIS A 122 -8.80 -0.69 -15.17
CA HIS A 122 -7.77 -1.70 -14.95
C HIS A 122 -7.32 -1.71 -13.49
N LEU A 123 -7.11 -2.91 -12.96
CA LEU A 123 -6.30 -3.10 -11.78
C LEU A 123 -4.84 -3.13 -12.20
N VAL A 124 -4.05 -2.21 -11.67
CA VAL A 124 -2.59 -2.13 -11.87
C VAL A 124 -1.90 -2.62 -10.61
N PHE A 125 -0.84 -3.39 -10.75
CA PHE A 125 -0.10 -3.91 -9.61
C PHE A 125 1.33 -4.30 -9.99
N THR A 126 2.17 -4.54 -8.98
CA THR A 126 3.61 -4.69 -9.18
C THR A 126 4.08 -6.07 -8.76
N ARG A 127 4.94 -6.69 -9.57
CA ARG A 127 5.68 -7.91 -9.21
C ARG A 127 6.90 -7.56 -8.38
N LEU A 128 7.44 -8.55 -7.67
CA LEU A 128 8.64 -8.41 -6.85
C LEU A 128 9.86 -7.91 -7.63
N ASP A 129 9.95 -8.21 -8.93
CA ASP A 129 11.04 -7.78 -9.81
C ASP A 129 10.88 -6.33 -10.35
N GLY A 130 9.87 -5.59 -9.89
CA GLY A 130 9.59 -4.23 -10.35
C GLY A 130 8.84 -4.16 -11.68
N THR A 131 8.34 -5.29 -12.21
CA THR A 131 7.44 -5.30 -13.36
C THR A 131 6.04 -4.84 -12.95
N VAL A 132 5.50 -3.86 -13.67
CA VAL A 132 4.12 -3.40 -13.51
C VAL A 132 3.21 -4.16 -14.46
N LEU A 133 2.18 -4.77 -13.90
CA LEU A 133 1.13 -5.48 -14.60
C LEU A 133 -0.16 -4.68 -14.59
N ALA A 134 -1.00 -4.88 -15.61
CA ALA A 134 -2.37 -4.40 -15.63
C ALA A 134 -3.32 -5.46 -16.18
N ALA A 135 -4.51 -5.55 -15.60
CA ALA A 135 -5.60 -6.40 -16.07
C ALA A 135 -6.94 -5.65 -15.98
N PRO A 136 -7.85 -5.79 -16.96
CA PRO A 136 -9.19 -5.21 -16.84
C PRO A 136 -9.98 -5.95 -15.75
N PHE A 137 -10.66 -5.19 -14.90
CA PHE A 137 -11.35 -5.72 -13.71
C PHE A 137 -12.86 -5.55 -13.81
N ASP A 138 -13.61 -6.62 -13.54
CA ASP A 138 -15.07 -6.58 -13.42
C ASP A 138 -15.45 -6.42 -11.95
N GLU A 139 -15.76 -5.18 -11.57
CA GLU A 139 -16.21 -4.81 -10.23
C GLU A 139 -17.47 -5.56 -9.78
N GLY A 140 -18.39 -5.89 -10.70
CA GLY A 140 -19.62 -6.62 -10.39
C GLY A 140 -19.37 -8.07 -10.02
N ARG A 141 -18.28 -8.67 -10.54
CA ARG A 141 -17.90 -10.06 -10.29
C ARG A 141 -16.70 -10.23 -9.35
N LEU A 142 -16.02 -9.14 -9.01
CA LEU A 142 -14.77 -9.13 -8.23
C LEU A 142 -13.68 -10.02 -8.86
N THR A 143 -13.47 -9.87 -10.17
CA THR A 143 -12.52 -10.73 -10.90
C THR A 143 -11.83 -10.00 -12.04
N LEU A 144 -10.64 -10.47 -12.40
CA LEU A 144 -9.96 -10.06 -13.62
C LEU A 144 -10.66 -10.70 -14.82
N THR A 145 -10.83 -9.95 -15.90
CA THR A 145 -11.51 -10.42 -17.12
C THR A 145 -10.55 -10.89 -18.21
N ALA A 146 -9.25 -10.68 -18.00
CA ALA A 146 -8.17 -11.18 -18.84
C ALA A 146 -6.91 -11.40 -17.99
N ASP A 147 -5.97 -12.16 -18.53
CA ASP A 147 -4.68 -12.36 -17.89
C ASP A 147 -3.93 -11.02 -17.75
N PRO A 148 -3.24 -10.78 -16.63
CA PRO A 148 -2.42 -9.58 -16.45
C PRO A 148 -1.31 -9.45 -17.50
N ALA A 149 -1.25 -8.30 -18.16
CA ALA A 149 -0.22 -7.97 -19.14
C ALA A 149 0.84 -7.07 -18.51
N ALA A 150 2.12 -7.32 -18.84
CA ALA A 150 3.20 -6.41 -18.46
C ALA A 150 3.11 -5.11 -19.24
N VAL A 151 3.13 -3.98 -18.53
CA VAL A 151 3.05 -2.64 -19.11
C VAL A 151 4.45 -2.04 -19.24
N PHE A 152 5.25 -2.12 -18.17
CA PHE A 152 6.65 -1.68 -18.11
C PHE A 152 7.32 -2.29 -16.88
N GLY A 153 8.63 -2.10 -16.74
CA GLY A 153 9.40 -2.57 -15.58
C GLY A 153 10.44 -1.56 -15.08
N GLY A 154 11.18 -1.97 -14.05
CA GLY A 154 12.22 -1.13 -13.42
C GLY A 154 11.71 -0.22 -12.30
N VAL A 155 10.49 -0.44 -11.82
CA VAL A 155 9.93 0.28 -10.66
C VAL A 155 10.64 -0.18 -9.39
N SER A 156 10.95 0.75 -8.49
CA SER A 156 11.49 0.40 -7.18
C SER A 156 10.43 -0.28 -6.33
N VAL A 157 10.81 -1.40 -5.71
CA VAL A 157 9.93 -2.23 -4.88
C VAL A 157 10.58 -2.43 -3.52
N ASN A 158 9.82 -2.13 -2.47
CA ASN A 158 10.18 -2.54 -1.13
C ASN A 158 9.53 -3.90 -0.83
N ALA A 159 10.32 -4.96 -0.93
CA ALA A 159 9.84 -6.32 -0.69
C ALA A 159 9.35 -6.50 0.75
N THR A 160 10.04 -5.94 1.74
CA THR A 160 9.71 -6.11 3.18
C THR A 160 8.35 -5.53 3.53
N GLN A 161 8.00 -4.39 2.93
CA GLN A 161 6.77 -3.67 3.23
C GLN A 161 5.71 -3.82 2.14
N ALA A 162 5.97 -4.52 1.04
CA ALA A 162 5.02 -4.79 -0.05
C ALA A 162 4.51 -3.56 -0.82
N TYR A 163 5.34 -2.51 -0.98
CA TYR A 163 5.00 -1.36 -1.82
C TYR A 163 5.94 -1.16 -2.99
N ALA A 164 5.48 -0.36 -3.95
CA ALA A 164 6.26 0.10 -5.08
C ALA A 164 6.20 1.63 -5.17
N ASP A 165 7.28 2.26 -5.61
CA ASP A 165 7.33 3.71 -5.85
C ASP A 165 6.56 4.06 -7.12
N LEU A 166 5.23 4.02 -7.05
CA LEU A 166 4.34 4.19 -8.19
C LEU A 166 3.08 4.97 -7.80
N ALA A 167 2.67 5.91 -8.65
CA ALA A 167 1.39 6.59 -8.52
C ALA A 167 0.69 6.74 -9.87
N ILE A 168 -0.64 6.62 -9.85
CA ILE A 168 -1.51 6.80 -11.01
C ILE A 168 -2.37 8.04 -10.78
N SER A 169 -2.38 8.95 -11.74
CA SER A 169 -3.26 10.13 -11.72
C SER A 169 -4.67 9.79 -12.18
N ALA A 170 -5.64 10.65 -11.85
CA ALA A 170 -7.01 10.56 -12.37
C ALA A 170 -7.10 10.64 -13.91
N SER A 171 -6.05 11.12 -14.59
CA SER A 171 -5.96 11.12 -16.06
C SER A 171 -5.37 9.84 -16.66
N GLY A 172 -5.01 8.86 -15.84
CA GLY A 172 -4.37 7.60 -16.25
C GLY A 172 -2.87 7.69 -16.52
N ARG A 173 -2.22 8.84 -16.22
CA ARG A 173 -0.76 8.96 -16.27
C ARG A 173 -0.11 8.32 -15.05
N ILE A 174 1.03 7.69 -15.26
CA ILE A 174 1.82 7.02 -14.23
C ILE A 174 3.10 7.82 -13.99
N VAL A 175 3.44 8.01 -12.72
CA VAL A 175 4.77 8.42 -12.27
C VAL A 175 5.35 7.30 -11.41
N TYR A 176 6.63 7.03 -11.55
CA TYR A 176 7.29 5.96 -10.80
C TYR A 176 8.75 6.31 -10.47
N GLY A 177 9.22 5.79 -9.35
CA GLY A 177 10.64 5.76 -8.98
C GLY A 177 11.30 4.51 -9.54
N THR A 178 12.54 4.65 -9.99
CA THR A 178 13.37 3.53 -10.45
C THR A 178 14.50 3.25 -9.47
N GLY A 179 14.88 1.98 -9.33
CA GLY A 179 16.06 1.57 -8.56
C GLY A 179 15.76 0.38 -7.67
N GLU A 180 16.81 -0.32 -7.21
CA GLU A 180 16.65 -1.29 -6.13
C GLU A 180 16.37 -0.54 -4.82
N ALA A 181 15.55 -1.12 -3.93
CA ALA A 181 15.39 -0.60 -2.58
C ALA A 181 16.80 -0.36 -2.00
N ALA A 182 17.06 0.87 -1.55
CA ALA A 182 18.39 1.24 -1.06
C ALA A 182 18.85 0.20 -0.02
N GLN A 183 19.99 -0.46 -0.28
CA GLN A 183 20.68 -1.17 0.79
C GLN A 183 21.18 -0.09 1.75
N GLU A 184 20.49 0.07 2.87
CA GLU A 184 21.01 0.86 3.98
C GLU A 184 22.23 0.11 4.54
N GLN A 185 23.43 0.61 4.23
CA GLN A 185 24.67 0.12 4.84
C GLN A 185 25.08 1.09 5.94
N LEU A 186 25.41 0.53 7.11
CA LEU A 186 26.01 1.31 8.18
C LEU A 186 27.46 1.63 7.77
N VAL A 187 27.78 2.92 7.71
CA VAL A 187 29.12 3.43 7.41
C VAL A 187 29.59 4.33 8.56
N TRP A 188 30.88 4.31 8.85
CA TRP A 188 31.53 5.38 9.59
C TRP A 188 31.72 6.58 8.65
N VAL A 189 31.36 7.77 9.11
CA VAL A 189 31.63 9.03 8.39
C VAL A 189 32.57 9.85 9.24
N ASP A 190 33.73 10.23 8.70
CA ASP A 190 34.65 11.15 9.36
C ASP A 190 34.15 12.62 9.26
N ARG A 191 34.84 13.55 9.94
CA ARG A 191 34.45 14.97 9.93
C ARG A 191 34.67 15.66 8.57
N ASP A 192 35.44 15.05 7.69
CA ASP A 192 35.76 15.57 6.36
C ASP A 192 34.85 14.96 5.28
N GLY A 193 33.93 14.06 5.67
CA GLY A 193 32.91 13.44 4.82
C GLY A 193 33.34 12.11 4.18
N THR A 194 34.46 11.51 4.60
CA THR A 194 34.91 10.21 4.10
C THR A 194 34.09 9.09 4.73
N GLU A 195 33.49 8.24 3.90
CA GLU A 195 32.73 7.06 4.32
C GLU A 195 33.62 5.82 4.38
N THR A 196 33.50 5.02 5.44
CA THR A 196 34.13 3.70 5.59
C THR A 196 33.09 2.67 6.04
N ALA A 197 32.97 1.56 5.32
CA ALA A 197 32.03 0.50 5.69
C ALA A 197 32.30 -0.03 7.11
N ILE A 198 31.25 -0.23 7.91
CA ILE A 198 31.39 -0.91 9.20
C ILE A 198 31.52 -2.42 8.93
N ASP A 199 32.64 -3.02 9.35
CA ASP A 199 32.80 -4.47 9.35
C ASP A 199 31.88 -5.09 10.41
N THR A 200 30.83 -5.79 9.96
CA THR A 200 29.84 -6.45 10.82
C THR A 200 30.33 -7.76 11.45
N LEU A 201 31.57 -8.19 11.20
CA LEU A 201 32.15 -9.41 11.80
C LEU A 201 32.87 -9.17 13.13
N PHE A 202 32.86 -7.95 13.67
CA PHE A 202 33.49 -7.65 14.95
C PHE A 202 32.64 -8.13 16.13
N SER A 203 32.92 -9.33 16.64
CA SER A 203 32.56 -9.71 18.02
C SER A 203 33.70 -9.26 18.94
N GLY A 204 33.47 -8.24 19.77
CA GLY A 204 34.45 -7.82 20.76
C GLY A 204 34.69 -8.90 21.83
N ASP A 205 35.95 -9.09 22.20
CA ASP A 205 36.40 -9.86 23.37
C ASP A 205 36.08 -9.15 24.70
#